data_AF-A0A0F7FU44-F1
#
_entry.id   AF-A0A0F7FU44-F1
#
_cell.length_a   1.000
_cell.length_b   1.000
_cell.length_c   1.000
_cell.angle_alpha   90.00
_cell.angle_beta   90.00
_cell.angle_gamma   90.00
#
_symmetry.space_group_name_H-M   'P 1'
#
loop_
_entity.id
_entity.type
_entity.pdbx_description
1 polymer ?
#
loop_
_entity_poly.entity_id
_entity_poly.type
_entity_poly.pdbx_seq_one_letter_code
_entity_poly.pdbx_strand_id
1 'polypeptide(L)'
;MVIDENRLAALHNEAVTGNPEAARELGRLLCLLPDEPDGEAWPLPHWPGEPWLRAALTARPDDTSAAVLLAGVLAQQIELRYVLGDPDSAIARRQGEALHLYRAVLRTDPDHPTARAGLEVLRRPATALTSDDTYSYYRLDGTPPEGGTARLITPDPHELRWAARSLLGAADLALTVHTPADKPHTVQLPGGLLPADLPELPGPALPPGHPVRLTLDRAEVIAYYGYAAEPRSQRRSLSSR
;
A
#
# COMPACT_ATOMS: atom_id res chain seq x y z
N MET A 1 -2.06 19.75 -1.67
CA MET A 1 -3.47 19.65 -1.24
C MET A 1 -3.49 19.32 0.26
N VAL A 2 -4.28 20.00 1.08
CA VAL A 2 -4.33 19.70 2.54
C VAL A 2 -5.29 18.53 2.78
N ILE A 3 -4.83 17.54 3.55
CA ILE A 3 -5.64 16.39 4.01
C ILE A 3 -5.88 16.58 5.50
N ASP A 4 -7.13 16.85 5.86
CA ASP A 4 -7.60 17.07 7.22
C ASP A 4 -8.91 16.30 7.48
N GLU A 5 -9.37 16.35 8.73
CA GLU A 5 -10.58 15.66 9.19
C GLU A 5 -11.84 16.14 8.46
N ASN A 6 -11.92 17.43 8.15
CA ASN A 6 -13.08 18.00 7.44
C ASN A 6 -13.19 17.42 6.02
N ARG A 7 -12.06 17.31 5.31
CA ARG A 7 -12.01 16.69 3.98
C ARG A 7 -12.39 15.22 4.05
N LEU A 8 -11.86 14.47 5.01
CA LEU A 8 -12.19 13.05 5.17
C LEU A 8 -13.68 12.86 5.49
N ALA A 9 -14.25 13.69 6.37
CA ALA A 9 -15.66 13.67 6.69
C ALA A 9 -16.54 14.01 5.47
N ALA A 10 -16.13 14.98 4.65
CA ALA A 10 -16.83 15.32 3.41
C ALA A 10 -16.82 14.14 2.41
N LEU A 11 -15.64 13.56 2.15
CA LEU A 11 -15.49 12.37 1.30
C LEU A 11 -16.34 11.21 1.80
N HIS A 12 -16.35 10.97 3.12
CA HIS A 12 -17.16 9.93 3.74
C HIS A 12 -18.66 10.17 3.52
N ASN A 13 -19.16 11.38 3.79
CA ASN A 13 -20.57 11.70 3.59
C ASN A 13 -21.00 11.52 2.14
N GLU A 14 -20.20 11.99 1.18
CA GLU A 14 -20.47 11.81 -0.25
C GLU A 14 -20.44 10.33 -0.66
N ALA A 15 -19.44 9.57 -0.19
CA ALA A 15 -19.33 8.15 -0.46
C ALA A 15 -20.53 7.35 0.08
N VAL A 16 -21.00 7.67 1.30
CA VAL A 16 -22.21 7.08 1.89
C VAL A 16 -23.46 7.39 1.06
N THR A 17 -23.53 8.58 0.46
CA THR A 17 -24.62 8.93 -0.47
C THR A 17 -24.50 8.30 -1.86
N GLY A 18 -23.48 7.46 -2.08
CA GLY A 18 -23.28 6.70 -3.32
C GLY A 18 -22.43 7.40 -4.38
N ASN A 19 -21.68 8.46 -4.03
CA ASN A 19 -20.74 9.07 -4.97
C ASN A 19 -19.53 8.15 -5.22
N PRO A 20 -19.34 7.58 -6.42
CA PRO A 20 -18.25 6.66 -6.71
C PRO A 20 -16.86 7.32 -6.62
N GLU A 21 -16.75 8.61 -6.94
CA GLU A 21 -15.47 9.32 -6.93
C GLU A 21 -15.01 9.61 -5.50
N ALA A 22 -15.94 10.03 -4.65
CA ALA A 22 -15.67 10.20 -3.22
C ALA A 22 -15.32 8.85 -2.56
N ALA A 23 -16.03 7.77 -2.90
CA ALA A 23 -15.73 6.43 -2.40
C ALA A 23 -14.33 5.96 -2.84
N ARG A 24 -13.95 6.18 -4.11
CA ARG A 24 -12.60 5.85 -4.60
C ARG A 24 -11.53 6.66 -3.88
N GLU A 25 -11.69 7.97 -3.78
CA GLU A 25 -10.71 8.84 -3.13
C GLU A 25 -10.56 8.54 -1.64
N LEU A 26 -11.68 8.31 -0.94
CA LEU A 26 -11.67 7.89 0.46
C LEU A 26 -10.95 6.55 0.62
N GLY A 27 -11.29 5.55 -0.22
CA GLY A 27 -10.64 4.26 -0.21
C GLY A 27 -9.13 4.38 -0.44
N ARG A 28 -8.70 5.21 -1.39
CA ARG A 28 -7.29 5.48 -1.69
C ARG A 28 -6.54 6.12 -0.52
N LEU A 29 -7.15 7.08 0.17
CA LEU A 29 -6.53 7.73 1.33
C LEU A 29 -6.44 6.78 2.52
N LEU A 30 -7.51 6.02 2.79
CA LEU A 30 -7.54 5.05 3.89
C LEU A 30 -6.55 3.88 3.70
N CYS A 31 -6.13 3.59 2.47
CA CYS A 31 -5.05 2.63 2.23
C CYS A 31 -3.67 3.11 2.75
N LEU A 32 -3.50 4.39 3.08
CA LEU A 32 -2.26 4.94 3.65
C LEU A 32 -2.20 4.85 5.18
N LEU A 33 -3.26 4.39 5.83
CA LEU A 33 -3.35 4.29 7.29
C LEU A 33 -3.23 2.83 7.73
N PRO A 34 -2.70 2.58 8.94
CA PRO A 34 -2.82 1.27 9.57
C PRO A 34 -4.29 0.92 9.78
N ASP A 35 -4.55 -0.38 9.90
CA ASP A 35 -5.81 -0.86 10.45
C ASP A 35 -5.84 -0.49 11.95
N GLU A 36 -6.82 0.29 12.40
CA GLU A 36 -6.87 0.72 13.80
C GLU A 36 -7.14 -0.49 14.71
N PRO A 37 -6.34 -0.69 15.78
CA PRO A 37 -6.48 -1.84 16.67
C PRO A 37 -7.72 -1.82 17.56
N ASP A 38 -8.44 -0.70 17.63
CA ASP A 38 -9.53 -0.49 18.61
C ASP A 38 -10.89 -1.10 18.20
N GLY A 39 -10.96 -1.74 17.03
CA GLY A 39 -12.12 -2.55 16.63
C GLY A 39 -11.94 -4.02 17.01
N GLU A 40 -11.93 -4.35 18.31
CA GLU A 40 -12.01 -5.65 19.06
C GLU A 40 -11.91 -7.03 18.36
N ALA A 41 -11.39 -7.13 17.14
CA ALA A 41 -11.26 -8.34 16.36
C ALA A 41 -10.07 -8.16 15.43
N TRP A 42 -8.86 -8.11 15.99
CA TRP A 42 -7.68 -8.42 15.19
C TRP A 42 -7.77 -9.88 14.75
N PRO A 43 -7.63 -10.18 13.45
CA PRO A 43 -7.51 -9.25 12.33
C PRO A 43 -8.90 -8.86 11.79
N LEU A 44 -9.18 -7.56 11.59
CA LEU A 44 -10.36 -7.18 10.81
C LEU A 44 -10.19 -7.82 9.42
N PRO A 45 -11.24 -8.40 8.83
CA PRO A 45 -11.10 -9.17 7.59
C PRO A 45 -10.68 -8.33 6.37
N HIS A 46 -10.66 -6.99 6.48
CA HIS A 46 -10.49 -6.04 5.39
C HIS A 46 -9.67 -4.83 5.82
N TRP A 47 -8.79 -4.35 4.94
CA TRP A 47 -8.14 -3.05 5.11
C TRP A 47 -9.15 -1.89 5.09
N PRO A 48 -8.89 -0.78 5.82
CA PRO A 48 -9.84 0.34 5.94
C PRO A 48 -10.35 0.91 4.61
N GLY A 49 -9.51 0.94 3.57
CA GLY A 49 -9.88 1.43 2.25
C GLY A 49 -10.69 0.45 1.39
N GLU A 50 -10.65 -0.86 1.67
CA GLU A 50 -11.25 -1.89 0.82
C GLU A 50 -12.77 -1.71 0.62
N PRO A 51 -13.59 -1.50 1.67
CA PRO A 51 -15.05 -1.35 1.51
C PRO A 51 -15.42 -0.18 0.58
N TRP A 52 -14.66 0.91 0.62
CA TRP A 52 -14.90 2.10 -0.19
C TRP A 52 -14.52 1.91 -1.65
N LEU A 53 -13.42 1.20 -1.92
CA LEU A 53 -13.04 0.83 -3.29
C LEU A 53 -14.08 -0.13 -3.90
N ARG A 54 -14.62 -1.05 -3.10
CA ARG A 54 -15.73 -1.92 -3.52
C ARG A 54 -17.02 -1.13 -3.79
N ALA A 55 -17.34 -0.14 -2.95
CA ALA A 55 -18.48 0.74 -3.16
C ALA A 55 -18.32 1.56 -4.46
N ALA A 56 -17.12 2.09 -4.72
CA ALA A 56 -16.80 2.79 -5.96
C ALA A 56 -17.02 1.92 -7.19
N LEU A 57 -16.53 0.67 -7.19
CA LEU A 57 -16.73 -0.28 -8.30
C LEU A 57 -18.18 -0.77 -8.42
N THR A 58 -18.93 -0.82 -7.31
CA THR A 58 -20.36 -1.16 -7.35
C THR A 58 -21.14 -0.07 -8.07
N ALA A 59 -20.85 1.20 -7.76
CA ALA A 59 -21.49 2.36 -8.38
C ALA A 59 -20.97 2.64 -9.80
N ARG A 60 -19.69 2.33 -10.08
CA ARG A 60 -19.02 2.53 -11.37
C ARG A 60 -18.10 1.34 -11.72
N PRO A 61 -18.63 0.26 -12.32
CA PRO A 61 -17.88 -0.97 -12.59
C PRO A 61 -16.69 -0.83 -13.56
N ASP A 62 -16.66 0.25 -14.35
CA ASP A 62 -15.60 0.58 -15.31
C ASP A 62 -14.53 1.53 -14.73
N ASP A 63 -14.58 1.84 -13.43
CA ASP A 63 -13.56 2.66 -12.75
C ASP A 63 -12.21 1.93 -12.66
N THR A 64 -11.36 2.12 -13.67
CA THR A 64 -10.05 1.47 -13.75
C THR A 64 -9.16 1.82 -12.57
N SER A 65 -9.21 3.06 -12.07
CA SER A 65 -8.42 3.51 -10.91
C SER A 65 -8.84 2.80 -9.63
N ALA A 66 -10.15 2.67 -9.37
CA ALA A 66 -10.64 1.91 -8.23
C ALA A 66 -10.30 0.41 -8.37
N ALA A 67 -10.37 -0.14 -9.59
CA ALA A 67 -10.06 -1.54 -9.87
C ALA A 67 -8.58 -1.88 -9.60
N VAL A 68 -7.63 -1.06 -10.06
CA VAL A 68 -6.20 -1.30 -9.80
C VAL A 68 -5.84 -1.09 -8.34
N LEU A 69 -6.44 -0.09 -7.68
CA LEU A 69 -6.26 0.13 -6.25
C LEU A 69 -6.74 -1.07 -5.43
N LEU A 70 -7.96 -1.55 -5.68
CA LEU A 70 -8.51 -2.71 -4.98
C LEU A 70 -7.67 -3.96 -5.24
N ALA A 71 -7.23 -4.18 -6.48
CA ALA A 71 -6.38 -5.31 -6.82
C ALA A 71 -5.02 -5.26 -6.09
N GLY A 72 -4.41 -4.07 -5.96
CA GLY A 72 -3.19 -3.86 -5.17
C GLY A 72 -3.38 -4.14 -3.68
N VAL A 73 -4.47 -3.64 -3.09
CA VAL A 73 -4.87 -3.93 -1.70
C VAL A 73 -5.02 -5.43 -1.46
N LEU A 74 -5.73 -6.13 -2.35
CA LEU A 74 -5.91 -7.57 -2.26
C LEU A 74 -4.58 -8.33 -2.39
N ALA A 75 -3.70 -7.90 -3.30
CA ALA A 75 -2.37 -8.49 -3.45
C ALA A 75 -1.53 -8.31 -2.19
N GLN A 76 -1.58 -7.13 -1.56
CA GLN A 76 -0.86 -6.89 -0.32
C GLN A 76 -1.39 -7.71 0.85
N GLN A 77 -2.71 -7.90 0.94
CA GLN A 77 -3.31 -8.79 1.94
C GLN A 77 -2.87 -10.25 1.74
N ILE A 78 -2.72 -10.71 0.48
CA ILE A 78 -2.21 -12.05 0.16
C ILE A 78 -0.77 -12.20 0.64
N GLU A 79 0.11 -11.25 0.34
CA GLU A 79 1.51 -11.26 0.79
C GLU A 79 1.61 -11.32 2.31
N LEU A 80 0.85 -10.47 3.03
CA LEU A 80 0.83 -10.48 4.49
C LEU A 80 0.43 -11.85 5.06
N ARG A 81 -0.56 -12.52 4.45
CA ARG A 81 -1.01 -13.85 4.89
C ARG A 81 0.03 -14.93 4.64
N TYR A 82 0.77 -14.84 3.53
CA TYR A 82 1.90 -15.74 3.29
C TYR A 82 3.01 -15.55 4.32
N VAL A 83 3.36 -14.30 4.66
CA VAL A 83 4.36 -13.99 5.70
C VAL A 83 3.93 -14.53 7.07
N LEU A 84 2.64 -14.47 7.38
CA LEU A 84 2.05 -15.03 8.60
C LEU A 84 1.98 -16.56 8.62
N GLY A 85 2.22 -17.24 7.49
CA GLY A 85 2.15 -18.69 7.39
C GLY A 85 0.73 -19.25 7.49
N ASP A 86 -0.29 -18.45 7.17
CA ASP A 86 -1.71 -18.80 7.25
C ASP A 86 -2.39 -18.76 5.86
N PRO A 87 -2.03 -19.67 4.93
CA PRO A 87 -2.68 -19.74 3.63
C PRO A 87 -3.99 -20.52 3.71
N ASP A 88 -5.09 -19.81 3.93
CA ASP A 88 -6.44 -20.38 3.90
C ASP A 88 -7.15 -20.19 2.54
N SER A 89 -8.37 -20.72 2.43
CA SER A 89 -9.23 -20.57 1.24
C SER A 89 -9.53 -19.11 0.86
N ALA A 90 -9.36 -18.17 1.79
CA ALA A 90 -9.58 -16.76 1.52
C ALA A 90 -8.44 -16.15 0.68
N ILE A 91 -7.22 -16.71 0.71
CA ILE A 91 -6.14 -16.32 -0.23
C ILE A 91 -6.53 -16.62 -1.66
N ALA A 92 -6.97 -17.85 -1.96
CA ALA A 92 -7.32 -18.25 -3.32
C ALA A 92 -8.46 -17.38 -3.89
N ARG A 93 -9.45 -17.04 -3.05
CA ARG A 93 -10.54 -16.12 -3.42
C ARG A 93 -10.01 -14.72 -3.74
N ARG A 94 -9.19 -14.14 -2.86
CA ARG A 94 -8.59 -12.80 -3.08
C ARG A 94 -7.70 -12.77 -4.31
N GLN A 95 -6.92 -13.83 -4.55
CA GLN A 95 -6.07 -13.94 -5.74
C GLN A 95 -6.91 -14.00 -7.01
N GLY A 96 -7.99 -14.82 -7.01
CA GLY A 96 -8.92 -14.89 -8.12
C GLY A 96 -9.58 -13.54 -8.42
N GLU A 97 -9.94 -12.80 -7.38
CA GLU A 97 -10.51 -11.45 -7.49
C GLU A 97 -9.49 -10.43 -8.04
N ALA A 98 -8.29 -10.35 -7.48
CA ALA A 98 -7.26 -9.42 -7.95
C ALA A 98 -6.86 -9.71 -9.42
N LEU A 99 -6.75 -10.99 -9.80
CA LEU A 99 -6.55 -11.40 -11.19
C LEU A 99 -7.71 -10.96 -12.10
N HIS A 100 -8.95 -11.06 -11.63
CA HIS A 100 -10.11 -10.61 -12.38
C HIS A 100 -10.09 -9.10 -12.63
N LEU A 101 -9.81 -8.31 -11.59
CA LEU A 101 -9.75 -6.84 -11.65
C LEU A 101 -8.66 -6.36 -12.62
N TYR A 102 -7.41 -6.83 -12.49
CA TYR A 102 -6.37 -6.40 -13.41
C TYR A 102 -6.65 -6.82 -14.87
N ARG A 103 -7.19 -8.03 -15.08
CA ARG A 103 -7.61 -8.45 -16.44
C ARG A 103 -8.74 -7.60 -16.98
N ALA A 104 -9.65 -7.11 -16.15
CA ALA A 104 -10.72 -6.21 -16.57
C ALA A 104 -10.17 -4.87 -17.06
N VAL A 105 -9.20 -4.30 -16.34
CA VAL A 105 -8.50 -3.09 -16.76
C VAL A 105 -7.79 -3.31 -18.10
N LEU A 106 -7.05 -4.42 -18.25
CA LEU A 106 -6.33 -4.72 -19.49
C LEU A 106 -7.22 -5.06 -20.71
N ARG A 107 -8.48 -5.43 -20.50
CA ARG A 107 -9.43 -5.55 -21.62
C ARG A 107 -9.81 -4.19 -22.19
N THR A 108 -9.81 -3.15 -21.35
CA THR A 108 -10.17 -1.78 -21.73
C THR A 108 -8.95 -1.01 -22.22
N ASP A 109 -7.82 -1.17 -21.52
CA ASP A 109 -6.53 -0.56 -21.84
C ASP A 109 -5.42 -1.62 -21.75
N PRO A 110 -5.07 -2.29 -22.87
CA PRO A 110 -4.05 -3.34 -22.90
C PRO A 110 -2.64 -2.89 -22.48
N ASP A 111 -2.37 -1.58 -22.53
CA ASP A 111 -1.07 -1.00 -22.20
C ASP A 111 -1.04 -0.37 -20.80
N HIS A 112 -2.11 -0.54 -20.01
CA HIS A 112 -2.19 0.01 -18.66
C HIS A 112 -1.04 -0.50 -17.76
N PRO A 113 -0.07 0.35 -17.37
CA PRO A 113 1.19 -0.12 -16.78
C PRO A 113 0.98 -0.81 -15.43
N THR A 114 0.15 -0.24 -14.55
CA THR A 114 -0.18 -0.82 -13.23
C THR A 114 -0.82 -2.20 -13.32
N ALA A 115 -1.80 -2.38 -14.21
CA ALA A 115 -2.47 -3.66 -14.33
C ALA A 115 -1.55 -4.75 -14.91
N ARG A 116 -0.62 -4.39 -15.81
CA ARG A 116 0.41 -5.30 -16.32
C ARG A 116 1.37 -5.72 -15.21
N ALA A 117 1.93 -4.75 -14.49
CA ALA A 117 2.86 -5.00 -13.39
C ALA A 117 2.21 -5.85 -12.28
N GLY A 118 0.98 -5.51 -11.87
CA GLY A 118 0.23 -6.26 -10.87
C GLY A 118 -0.09 -7.69 -11.29
N LEU A 119 -0.42 -7.94 -12.56
CA LEU A 119 -0.58 -9.32 -13.06
C LEU A 119 0.73 -10.11 -13.09
N GLU A 120 1.86 -9.45 -13.35
CA GLU A 120 3.16 -10.11 -13.34
C GLU A 120 3.52 -10.56 -11.92
N VAL A 121 3.33 -9.68 -10.93
CA VAL A 121 3.52 -9.98 -9.50
C VAL A 121 2.64 -11.15 -9.07
N LEU A 122 1.33 -11.10 -9.33
CA LEU A 122 0.39 -12.15 -8.89
C LEU A 122 0.63 -13.53 -9.51
N ARG A 123 1.40 -13.60 -10.61
CA ARG A 123 1.68 -14.84 -11.35
C ARG A 123 3.04 -15.46 -11.00
N ARG A 124 3.97 -14.68 -10.45
CA ARG A 124 5.34 -15.13 -10.17
C ARG A 124 5.56 -15.27 -8.66
N PRO A 125 6.43 -16.20 -8.21
CA PRO A 125 7.10 -16.03 -6.92
C PRO A 125 7.82 -14.68 -6.92
N ALA A 126 7.81 -13.96 -5.80
CA ALA A 126 8.28 -12.56 -5.65
C ALA A 126 9.69 -12.23 -6.23
N THR A 127 10.50 -13.24 -6.57
CA THR A 127 11.91 -13.13 -6.96
C THR A 127 12.18 -12.87 -8.45
N ALA A 128 11.15 -12.72 -9.29
CA ALA A 128 11.33 -12.69 -10.74
C ALA A 128 10.63 -11.50 -11.41
N LEU A 129 10.80 -10.27 -10.92
CA LEU A 129 10.30 -9.06 -11.61
C LEU A 129 11.46 -8.28 -12.24
N THR A 130 11.20 -7.52 -13.30
CA THR A 130 12.07 -6.42 -13.71
C THR A 130 11.91 -5.26 -12.73
N SER A 131 12.98 -4.56 -12.35
CA SER A 131 12.90 -3.45 -11.38
C SER A 131 12.00 -2.33 -11.91
N ASP A 132 11.21 -1.76 -11.01
CA ASP A 132 10.28 -0.67 -11.32
C ASP A 132 10.97 0.68 -11.21
N ASP A 133 12.06 0.84 -11.97
CA ASP A 133 12.88 2.06 -12.00
C ASP A 133 12.19 3.17 -12.81
N THR A 134 10.87 3.13 -12.95
CA THR A 134 10.11 4.05 -13.82
C THR A 134 9.48 5.19 -13.04
N TYR A 135 9.18 4.99 -11.75
CA TYR A 135 8.41 5.95 -10.96
C TYR A 135 9.17 6.50 -9.75
N SER A 136 8.77 7.70 -9.36
CA SER A 136 9.25 8.35 -8.14
C SER A 136 8.22 8.28 -7.03
N TYR A 137 8.69 8.00 -5.82
CA TYR A 137 7.86 7.94 -4.62
C TYR A 137 8.70 8.13 -3.35
N TYR A 138 8.01 8.47 -2.26
CA TYR A 138 8.57 8.39 -0.92
C TYR A 138 8.23 7.04 -0.31
N ARG A 139 9.19 6.48 0.43
CA ARG A 139 9.00 5.31 1.29
C ARG A 139 9.42 5.70 2.70
N LEU A 140 8.52 5.59 3.65
CA LEU A 140 8.80 5.79 5.07
C LEU A 140 8.74 4.43 5.76
N ASP A 141 9.87 3.97 6.28
CA ASP A 141 9.97 2.74 7.06
C ASP A 141 10.11 3.09 8.54
N GLY A 142 9.60 2.24 9.44
CA GLY A 142 9.78 2.39 10.88
C GLY A 142 9.41 1.12 11.64
N THR A 143 9.77 1.06 12.92
CA THR A 143 9.42 -0.03 13.84
C THR A 143 8.39 0.49 14.83
N PRO A 144 7.09 0.17 14.68
CA PRO A 144 6.07 0.57 15.64
C PRO A 144 6.36 0.06 17.07
N PRO A 145 5.76 0.64 18.12
CA PRO A 145 5.95 0.20 19.51
C PRO A 145 5.63 -1.28 19.76
N GLU A 146 4.64 -1.83 19.05
CA GLU A 146 4.28 -3.25 19.05
C GLU A 146 5.33 -4.16 18.39
N GLY A 147 6.33 -3.57 17.72
CA GLY A 147 7.39 -4.23 16.99
C GLY A 147 7.00 -4.56 15.55
N GLY A 148 7.89 -5.25 14.84
CA GLY A 148 7.72 -5.52 13.41
C GLY A 148 8.23 -4.36 12.55
N THR A 149 7.91 -4.39 11.26
CA THR A 149 8.30 -3.34 10.32
C THR A 149 7.04 -2.73 9.74
N ALA A 150 6.88 -1.43 9.86
CA ALA A 150 5.87 -0.68 9.16
C ALA A 150 6.47 0.12 8.01
N ARG A 151 5.70 0.28 6.94
CA ARG A 151 6.08 0.97 5.73
C ARG A 151 4.92 1.77 5.19
N LEU A 152 5.20 2.97 4.73
CA LEU A 152 4.27 3.83 4.02
C LEU A 152 4.88 4.22 2.67
N ILE A 153 4.18 3.98 1.57
CA ILE A 153 4.58 4.38 0.21
C ILE A 153 3.53 5.32 -0.39
N THR A 154 3.97 6.51 -0.81
CA THR A 154 3.16 7.46 -1.59
C THR A 154 4.06 8.40 -2.39
N PRO A 155 3.64 8.85 -3.58
CA PRO A 155 4.33 9.91 -4.31
C PRO A 155 3.98 11.33 -3.82
N ASP A 156 2.91 11.51 -3.02
CA ASP A 156 2.45 12.85 -2.62
C ASP A 156 3.05 13.24 -1.24
N PRO A 157 3.78 14.37 -1.14
CA PRO A 157 4.37 14.81 0.12
C PRO A 157 3.33 15.21 1.18
N HIS A 158 2.13 15.65 0.79
CA HIS A 158 1.05 15.94 1.72
C HIS A 158 0.41 14.67 2.28
N GLU A 159 0.27 13.64 1.46
CA GLU A 159 -0.17 12.31 1.90
C GLU A 159 0.84 11.71 2.85
N LEU A 160 2.13 11.80 2.51
CA LEU A 160 3.21 11.34 3.38
C LEU A 160 3.12 12.03 4.75
N ARG A 161 3.03 13.36 4.78
CA ARG A 161 2.92 14.11 6.05
C ARG A 161 1.65 13.77 6.82
N TRP A 162 0.52 13.60 6.13
CA TRP A 162 -0.74 13.25 6.78
C TRP A 162 -0.67 11.84 7.39
N ALA A 163 -0.29 10.84 6.60
CA ALA A 163 -0.28 9.44 7.00
C ALA A 163 0.87 9.09 7.94
N ALA A 164 2.04 9.75 7.85
CA ALA A 164 3.16 9.53 8.78
C ALA A 164 2.82 9.80 10.25
N ARG A 165 1.70 10.50 10.53
CA ARG A 165 1.17 10.66 11.88
C ARG A 165 0.89 9.31 12.56
N SER A 166 0.52 8.29 11.80
CA SER A 166 0.28 6.94 12.33
C SER A 166 1.56 6.22 12.76
N LEU A 167 2.71 6.68 12.26
CA LEU A 167 4.04 6.16 12.60
C LEU A 167 4.74 7.01 13.68
N LEU A 168 4.04 7.97 14.29
CA LEU A 168 4.61 8.74 15.40
C LEU A 168 4.88 7.81 16.59
N GLY A 169 6.11 7.87 17.10
CA GLY A 169 6.57 6.98 18.18
C GLY A 169 7.19 5.66 17.68
N ALA A 170 7.21 5.41 16.36
CA ALA A 170 8.00 4.33 15.80
C ALA A 170 9.51 4.58 16.03
N ALA A 171 10.23 3.52 16.37
CA ALA A 171 11.69 3.51 16.40
C ALA A 171 12.26 3.41 14.98
N ASP A 172 13.49 3.87 14.79
CA ASP A 172 14.27 3.71 13.55
C ASP A 172 13.57 4.22 12.29
N LEU A 173 12.83 5.32 12.42
CA LEU A 173 12.11 5.93 11.32
C LEU A 173 13.08 6.40 10.22
N ALA A 174 12.89 5.92 9.00
CA ALA A 174 13.76 6.20 7.86
C ALA A 174 12.93 6.60 6.63
N LEU A 175 13.23 7.76 6.07
CA LEU A 175 12.65 8.23 4.81
C LEU A 175 13.58 7.88 3.66
N THR A 176 13.09 7.09 2.72
CA THR A 176 13.76 6.80 1.45
C THR A 176 13.05 7.51 0.30
N VAL A 177 13.80 8.25 -0.50
CA VAL A 177 13.34 8.88 -1.73
C VAL A 177 13.76 7.99 -2.89
N HIS A 178 12.79 7.52 -3.66
CA HIS A 178 13.02 6.72 -4.86
C HIS A 178 12.80 7.59 -6.10
N THR A 179 13.72 7.50 -7.05
CA THR A 179 13.60 8.12 -8.37
C THR A 179 14.13 7.17 -9.46
N PRO A 180 13.67 7.29 -10.71
CA PRO A 180 14.14 6.50 -11.84
C PRO A 180 15.64 6.60 -12.16
N ALA A 181 16.19 7.80 -12.00
CA ALA A 181 17.53 8.13 -12.51
C ALA A 181 18.63 7.92 -11.47
N ASP A 182 18.29 7.94 -10.18
CA ASP A 182 19.24 7.97 -9.09
C ASP A 182 19.08 6.76 -8.16
N LYS A 183 20.17 6.40 -7.49
CA LYS A 183 20.10 5.42 -6.39
C LYS A 183 19.17 5.96 -5.30
N PRO A 184 18.32 5.10 -4.69
CA PRO A 184 17.46 5.52 -3.60
C PRO A 184 18.27 6.21 -2.49
N HIS A 185 17.79 7.37 -2.05
CA HIS A 185 18.43 8.15 -1.01
C HIS A 185 17.67 7.99 0.29
N THR A 186 18.33 7.45 1.32
CA THR A 186 17.71 7.20 2.64
C THR A 186 18.26 8.16 3.69
N VAL A 187 17.36 8.81 4.42
CA VAL A 187 17.65 9.69 5.55
C VAL A 187 17.01 9.10 6.81
N GLN A 188 17.81 8.93 7.87
CA GLN A 188 17.33 8.57 9.19
C GLN A 188 16.67 9.78 9.84
N LEU A 189 15.51 9.59 10.48
CA LEU A 189 14.70 10.65 11.07
C LEU A 189 14.78 10.59 12.61
N PRO A 190 15.83 11.15 13.23
CA PRO A 190 15.96 11.16 14.68
C PRO A 190 14.80 11.94 15.31
N GLY A 191 14.14 11.33 16.29
CA GLY A 191 12.97 11.93 16.95
C GLY A 191 11.64 11.71 16.21
N GLY A 192 11.63 10.96 15.11
CA GLY A 192 10.39 10.52 14.43
C GLY A 192 9.64 11.64 13.71
N LEU A 193 10.32 12.73 13.38
CA LEU A 193 9.73 13.87 12.66
C LEU A 193 10.17 13.88 11.20
N LEU A 194 9.22 14.07 10.29
CA LEU A 194 9.52 14.35 8.89
C LEU A 194 10.17 15.74 8.75
N PRO A 195 11.07 15.92 7.77
CA PRO A 195 11.59 17.23 7.44
C PRO A 195 10.46 18.20 7.09
N ALA A 196 10.62 19.48 7.49
CA ALA A 196 9.67 20.53 7.15
C ALA A 196 9.51 20.63 5.62
N ASP A 197 10.63 20.56 4.90
CA ASP A 197 10.68 20.55 3.44
C ASP A 197 11.07 19.16 2.95
N LEU A 198 10.13 18.47 2.29
CA LEU A 198 10.40 17.21 1.62
C LEU A 198 11.00 17.50 0.23
N PRO A 199 12.02 16.73 -0.20
CA PRO A 199 12.64 16.93 -1.50
C PRO A 199 11.62 16.63 -2.61
N GLU A 200 11.52 17.50 -3.62
CA GLU A 200 10.66 17.24 -4.77
C GLU A 200 11.05 15.93 -5.47
N LEU A 201 10.04 15.17 -5.92
CA LEU A 201 10.25 13.95 -6.68
C LEU A 201 10.39 14.28 -8.17
N PRO A 202 11.57 14.11 -8.79
CA PRO A 202 11.71 14.27 -10.24
C PRO A 202 11.03 13.09 -10.97
N GLY A 203 10.54 13.30 -12.19
CA GLY A 203 9.96 12.22 -13.00
C GLY A 203 8.50 11.87 -12.67
N PRO A 204 7.96 10.78 -13.25
CA PRO A 204 6.56 10.43 -13.09
C PRO A 204 6.28 9.87 -11.69
N ALA A 205 5.21 10.34 -11.06
CA ALA A 205 4.75 9.84 -9.77
C ALA A 205 4.27 8.38 -9.87
N LEU A 206 4.54 7.59 -8.83
CA LEU A 206 4.03 6.22 -8.71
C LEU A 206 2.49 6.19 -8.75
N PRO A 207 1.86 5.48 -9.71
CA PRO A 207 0.41 5.38 -9.76
C PRO A 207 -0.13 4.62 -8.54
N PRO A 208 -1.27 5.03 -7.96
CA PRO A 208 -1.90 4.26 -6.90
C PRO A 208 -2.24 2.83 -7.36
N GLY A 209 -1.96 1.84 -6.51
CA GLY A 209 -2.11 0.41 -6.82
C GLY A 209 -0.96 -0.21 -7.64
N HIS A 210 0.04 0.58 -8.04
CA HIS A 210 1.24 0.05 -8.69
C HIS A 210 2.09 -0.76 -7.69
N PRO A 211 2.46 -2.01 -8.02
CA PRO A 211 3.39 -2.76 -7.19
C PRO A 211 4.78 -2.12 -7.25
N VAL A 212 5.53 -2.22 -6.15
CA VAL A 212 6.87 -1.69 -6.02
C VAL A 212 7.76 -2.80 -5.49
N ARG A 213 8.86 -3.07 -6.18
CA ARG A 213 9.86 -4.03 -5.72
C ARG A 213 10.85 -3.34 -4.79
N LEU A 214 11.03 -3.92 -3.61
CA LEU A 214 11.98 -3.45 -2.62
C LEU A 214 13.01 -4.54 -2.32
N THR A 215 14.25 -4.15 -2.07
CA THR A 215 15.27 -5.04 -1.50
C THR A 215 15.47 -4.70 -0.03
N LEU A 216 15.15 -5.66 0.84
CA LEU A 216 15.24 -5.54 2.30
C LEU A 216 16.09 -6.70 2.81
N ASP A 217 17.20 -6.42 3.50
CA ASP A 217 18.06 -7.45 4.09
C ASP A 217 18.42 -8.63 3.15
N ARG A 218 18.60 -8.34 1.86
CA ARG A 218 18.88 -9.29 0.76
C ARG A 218 17.69 -10.16 0.32
N ALA A 219 16.50 -9.92 0.86
CA ALA A 219 15.25 -10.45 0.35
C ALA A 219 14.57 -9.42 -0.56
N GLU A 220 13.85 -9.90 -1.57
CA GLU A 220 13.00 -9.07 -2.39
C GLU A 220 11.57 -9.15 -1.89
N VAL A 221 10.97 -7.99 -1.67
CA VAL A 221 9.60 -7.87 -1.16
C VAL A 221 8.83 -6.98 -2.12
N ILE A 222 7.57 -7.33 -2.36
CA ILE A 222 6.65 -6.49 -3.11
C ILE A 222 5.82 -5.67 -2.14
N ALA A 223 5.87 -4.37 -2.31
CA ALA A 223 5.02 -3.42 -1.62
C ALA A 223 4.09 -2.74 -2.62
N TYR A 224 3.11 -2.00 -2.14
CA TYR A 224 2.22 -1.21 -2.97
C TYR A 224 2.13 0.20 -2.40
N TYR A 225 1.59 1.13 -3.19
CA TYR A 225 1.05 2.38 -2.64
C TYR A 225 0.16 2.05 -1.43
N GLY A 226 0.40 2.73 -0.30
CA GLY A 226 -0.31 2.47 0.94
C GLY A 226 0.60 2.16 2.13
N TYR A 227 -0.05 1.78 3.23
CA TYR A 227 0.58 1.34 4.47
C TYR A 227 0.75 -0.17 4.46
N ALA A 228 1.87 -0.67 4.95
CA ALA A 228 2.15 -2.09 5.17
C ALA A 228 2.70 -2.26 6.58
N ALA A 229 2.28 -3.30 7.29
CA ALA A 229 2.96 -3.74 8.50
C ALA A 229 3.27 -5.23 8.40
N GLU A 230 4.54 -5.56 8.60
CA GLU A 230 5.03 -6.92 8.76
C GLU A 230 5.16 -7.21 10.26
N PRO A 231 4.49 -8.25 10.77
CA PRO A 231 4.56 -8.59 12.18
C PRO A 231 5.99 -8.96 12.55
N ARG A 232 6.38 -8.70 13.80
CA ARG A 232 7.67 -9.11 14.34
C ARG A 232 7.85 -10.60 14.06
N SER A 233 8.78 -10.96 13.17
CA SER A 233 9.11 -12.34 12.90
C SER A 233 9.47 -12.99 14.24
N GLN A 234 8.60 -13.86 14.75
CA GLN A 234 8.97 -14.75 15.84
C GLN A 234 10.06 -15.63 15.22
N ARG A 235 11.33 -15.26 15.41
CA ARG A 235 12.43 -16.18 15.18
C ARG A 235 12.06 -17.39 16.02
N ARG A 236 11.59 -18.46 15.37
CA ARG A 236 11.46 -19.76 16.02
C ARG A 236 12.86 -20.03 16.54
N SER A 237 13.02 -19.87 17.85
CA SER A 237 14.17 -20.39 18.56
C SER A 237 14.09 -21.90 18.35
N LEU A 238 14.75 -22.38 17.31
CA LEU A 238 15.11 -23.78 17.16
C LEU A 238 16.11 -24.06 18.29
N SER A 239 15.59 -24.18 19.51
CA SER A 239 16.27 -24.86 20.59
C SER A 239 16.34 -26.31 20.17
N SER A 240 17.45 -26.65 19.52
CA SER A 240 17.93 -28.02 19.35
C SER A 240 17.87 -28.74 20.69
N ARG A 241 17.03 -29.76 20.79
CA ARG A 241 17.17 -30.84 21.76
C ARG A 241 17.84 -32.02 21.06
#